data_AF-A0A938W772-F1
#
_entry.id   AF-A0A938W772-F1
#
_cell.length_a   1.000
_cell.length_b   1.000
_cell.length_c   1.000
_cell.angle_alpha   90.00
_cell.angle_beta   90.00
_cell.angle_gamma   90.00
#
_symmetry.space_group_name_H-M   'P 1'
#
loop_
_entity.id
_entity.type
_entity.pdbx_description
1 polymer ?
#
loop_
_entity_poly.entity_id
_entity_poly.type
_entity_poly.pdbx_seq_one_letter_code
_entity_poly.pdbx_strand_id
1 'polypeptide(L)' 'MSLPTDITLTPLGDSYRIKPESVHGMLWLQTHFESSTWDLICGGKVRLTAESCRSLQTDAHQAGLQLCSIPAIPSL' A
#
# COMPACT_ATOMS: atom_id res chain seq x y z
N MET A 1 -11.61 -19.48 0.39
CA MET A 1 -11.36 -18.36 -0.54
C MET A 1 -10.56 -17.33 0.22
N SER A 2 -9.40 -16.88 -0.29
CA SER A 2 -8.73 -15.71 0.31
C SER A 2 -9.58 -14.47 0.03
N LEU A 3 -9.65 -13.55 0.99
CA LEU A 3 -10.29 -12.26 0.74
C LEU A 3 -9.53 -11.52 -0.38
N PRO A 4 -10.24 -10.78 -1.25
CA PRO A 4 -9.60 -9.95 -2.27
C PRO A 4 -8.72 -8.90 -1.60
N THR A 5 -7.51 -8.68 -2.13
CA THR A 5 -6.56 -7.67 -1.64
C THR A 5 -7.02 -6.28 -2.04
N ASP A 6 -6.93 -5.33 -1.11
CA ASP A 6 -7.23 -3.92 -1.35
C ASP A 6 -5.97 -3.09 -1.64
N ILE A 7 -4.87 -3.39 -0.96
CA ILE A 7 -3.58 -2.69 -1.11
C ILE A 7 -2.43 -3.69 -1.15
N THR A 8 -1.55 -3.54 -2.14
CA THR A 8 -0.30 -4.30 -2.25
C THR A 8 0.87 -3.47 -1.75
N LEU A 9 1.77 -4.09 -1.00
CA LEU A 9 3.03 -3.52 -0.53
C LEU A 9 4.18 -4.30 -1.19
N THR A 10 5.01 -3.62 -1.98
CA THR A 10 6.20 -4.21 -2.62
C THR A 10 7.47 -3.64 -1.99
N PRO A 11 8.32 -4.46 -1.35
CA PRO A 11 9.59 -3.99 -0.80
C PRO A 11 10.52 -3.52 -1.92
N LEU A 12 11.24 -2.43 -1.65
CA LEU A 12 12.16 -1.79 -2.59
C LEU A 12 13.30 -1.13 -1.81
N GLY A 13 14.34 -1.92 -1.54
CA GLY A 13 15.42 -1.52 -0.64
C GLY A 13 14.90 -1.41 0.80
N ASP A 14 15.08 -0.23 1.40
CA ASP A 14 14.61 0.15 2.74
C ASP A 14 13.19 0.75 2.76
N SER A 15 12.53 0.79 1.59
CA SER A 15 11.22 1.38 1.38
C SER A 15 10.21 0.36 0.86
N TYR A 16 8.95 0.75 0.84
CA TYR A 16 7.85 -0.02 0.27
C TYR A 16 7.12 0.82 -0.76
N ARG A 17 6.88 0.25 -1.93
CA ARG A 17 5.95 0.80 -2.92
C ARG A 17 4.55 0.32 -2.60
N ILE A 18 3.59 1.24 -2.59
CA ILE A 18 2.17 0.92 -2.38
C ILE A 18 1.42 0.92 -3.71
N LYS A 19 0.45 0.03 -3.86
CA LYS A 19 -0.45 0.00 -5.01
C LYS A 19 -1.86 -0.37 -4.56
N PRO A 20 -2.89 0.44 -4.88
CA PRO A 20 -4.27 0.04 -4.68
C PRO A 20 -4.66 -1.06 -5.68
N GLU A 21 -5.34 -2.09 -5.19
CA GLU A 21 -5.88 -3.20 -5.99
C GLU A 21 -7.42 -3.19 -6.03
N SER A 22 -8.06 -2.35 -5.20
CA SER A 22 -9.52 -2.19 -5.16
C SER A 22 -9.92 -0.71 -5.06
N VAL A 23 -11.19 -0.42 -5.33
CA VAL A 23 -11.78 0.92 -5.12
C VAL A 23 -11.73 1.31 -3.64
N HIS A 24 -11.93 0.37 -2.72
CA HIS A 24 -11.82 0.63 -1.28
C HIS A 24 -10.39 0.98 -0.88
N GLY A 25 -9.40 0.26 -1.41
CA GLY A 25 -7.98 0.58 -1.22
C GLY A 25 -7.61 1.96 -1.75
N MET A 26 -8.11 2.32 -2.93
CA MET A 26 -7.89 3.66 -3.51
C MET A 26 -8.50 4.76 -2.62
N LEU A 27 -9.78 4.65 -2.27
CA LEU A 27 -10.47 5.67 -1.47
C LEU A 27 -9.82 5.84 -0.10
N TRP A 28 -9.45 4.73 0.55
CA TRP A 28 -8.77 4.78 1.84
C TRP A 28 -7.39 5.45 1.74
N LEU A 29 -6.61 5.18 0.69
CA LEU A 29 -5.35 5.87 0.46
C LEU A 29 -5.58 7.38 0.25
N GLN A 30 -6.61 7.79 -0.49
CA GLN A 30 -6.88 9.21 -0.73
C GLN A 30 -7.23 10.01 0.54
N THR A 31 -7.70 9.37 1.63
CA THR A 31 -7.91 10.06 2.91
C THR A 31 -6.63 10.28 3.71
N HIS A 32 -5.53 9.63 3.33
CA HIS A 32 -4.25 9.64 4.04
C HIS A 32 -3.16 10.43 3.30
N PHE A 33 -3.42 10.82 2.06
CA PHE A 33 -2.47 11.55 1.21
C PHE A 33 -3.13 12.78 0.60
N GLU A 34 -2.35 13.86 0.49
CA GLU A 34 -2.75 15.08 -0.20
C GLU A 34 -3.16 14.78 -1.66
N SER A 35 -4.13 15.55 -2.16
CA SER A 35 -4.67 15.40 -3.52
C SER A 35 -3.62 15.47 -4.62
N SER A 36 -2.54 16.23 -4.39
CA SER A 36 -1.37 16.31 -5.28
C SER A 36 -0.63 14.99 -5.47
N THR A 37 -0.86 14.01 -4.59
CA THR A 37 -0.22 12.68 -4.62
C THR A 37 -1.09 11.62 -5.31
N TRP A 38 -2.35 11.92 -5.61
CA TRP A 38 -3.30 10.91 -6.08
C TRP A 38 -2.90 10.26 -7.41
N ASP A 39 -2.37 11.02 -8.36
CA ASP A 39 -1.87 10.44 -9.63
C ASP A 39 -0.72 9.45 -9.41
N LEU A 40 0.13 9.70 -8.41
CA LEU A 40 1.18 8.77 -8.02
C LEU A 40 0.63 7.52 -7.34
N ILE A 41 -0.45 7.64 -6.56
CA ILE A 41 -1.15 6.50 -5.95
C ILE A 41 -1.78 5.64 -7.04
N CYS A 42 -2.51 6.25 -7.97
CA CYS A 42 -3.09 5.59 -9.16
C CYS A 42 -2.03 4.87 -9.99
N GLY A 43 -0.86 5.49 -10.16
CA GLY A 43 0.26 4.90 -10.88
C GLY A 43 1.05 3.84 -10.10
N GLY A 44 0.74 3.60 -8.82
CA GLY A 44 1.52 2.73 -7.93
C GLY A 44 2.97 3.20 -7.76
N LYS A 45 3.20 4.52 -7.75
CA LYS A 45 4.52 5.16 -7.71
C LYS A 45 4.89 5.72 -6.34
N VAL A 46 3.96 5.70 -5.39
CA VAL A 46 4.22 6.16 -4.01
C VAL A 46 5.14 5.17 -3.31
N ARG A 47 6.17 5.71 -2.66
CA ARG A 47 7.07 4.97 -1.79
C ARG A 47 6.96 5.48 -0.36
N LEU A 48 6.97 4.55 0.58
CA LEU A 48 6.93 4.81 2.00
C LEU A 48 8.14 4.20 2.68
N THR A 49 8.60 4.83 3.75
CA THR A 49 9.59 4.22 4.64
C THR A 49 8.99 2.98 5.30
N ALA A 50 9.84 2.06 5.79
CA ALA A 50 9.38 0.90 6.55
C ALA A 50 8.54 1.28 7.79
N GLU A 51 8.85 2.42 8.44
CA GLU A 51 8.08 2.92 9.57
C GLU A 51 6.67 3.37 9.14
N SER A 52 6.56 4.27 8.16
CA SER A 52 5.27 4.73 7.66
C SER A 52 4.43 3.58 7.11
N CYS A 53 5.06 2.58 6.49
CA CYS A 53 4.39 1.38 6.00
C CYS A 53 3.75 0.58 7.14
N ARG A 54 4.43 0.39 8.28
CA ARG A 54 3.87 -0.32 9.45
C ARG A 54 2.68 0.43 10.06
N SER A 55 2.77 1.75 10.17
CA SER A 55 1.66 2.58 10.64
C SER A 55 0.45 2.48 9.71
N LEU A 56 0.69 2.58 8.39
CA LEU A 56 -0.33 2.44 7.36
C LEU A 56 -1.00 1.06 7.40
N GLN A 57 -0.21 -0.01 7.54
CA GLN A 57 -0.74 -1.37 7.67
C GLN A 57 -1.69 -1.52 8.86
N THR A 58 -1.30 -0.97 10.02
CA THR A 58 -2.09 -1.06 11.24
C THR A 58 -3.43 -0.34 11.07
N ASP A 59 -3.41 0.89 10.55
CA ASP A 59 -4.62 1.67 10.33
C ASP A 59 -5.55 1.04 9.28
N ALA A 60 -4.99 0.58 8.15
CA ALA A 60 -5.76 -0.07 7.10
C ALA A 60 -6.44 -1.36 7.59
N HIS A 61 -5.76 -2.15 8.43
CA HIS A 61 -6.36 -3.33 9.06
C HIS A 61 -7.51 -2.96 10.01
N GLN A 62 -7.36 -1.88 10.79
CA GLN A 62 -8.43 -1.39 11.67
C GLN A 62 -9.64 -0.87 10.88
N ALA A 63 -9.41 -0.32 9.69
CA ALA A 63 -10.44 0.08 8.74
C ALA A 63 -11.06 -1.10 7.96
N GLY A 64 -10.57 -2.34 8.18
CA GLY A 64 -11.10 -3.56 7.55
C GLY A 64 -10.51 -3.90 6.18
N LEU A 65 -9.50 -3.16 5.72
CA LEU A 65 -8.85 -3.43 4.44
C LEU A 65 -7.92 -4.65 4.51
N GLN A 66 -7.78 -5.32 3.37
CA GLN A 66 -6.86 -6.44 3.18
C GLN A 66 -5.59 -5.99 2.50
N LEU A 67 -4.45 -6.22 3.14
CA LEU A 67 -3.13 -5.87 2.61
C LEU A 67 -2.34 -7.12 2.26
N CYS A 68 -1.69 -7.10 1.10
CA CYS A 68 -0.77 -8.15 0.67
C CYS A 68 0.65 -7.58 0.60
N SER A 69 1.56 -8.12 1.40
CA SER A 69 2.98 -7.85 1.25
C SER A 69 3.57 -8.86 0.28
N ILE A 70 4.07 -8.40 -0.87
CA ILE A 70 4.78 -9.25 -1.82
C ILE A 70 6.18 -9.52 -1.24
N PRO A 71 6.59 -10.78 -1.06
CA PRO A 71 7.93 -11.07 -0.57
C PRO A 71 8.98 -10.51 -1.53
N ALA A 72 10.05 -9.94 -0.99
CA ALA A 72 11.20 -9.56 -1.80
C ALA A 72 11.74 -10.80 -2.50
N ILE A 73 11.91 -10.74 -3.82
CA ILE A 73 12.67 -11.77 -4.54
C ILE A 73 14.13 -11.52 -4.13
N PRO A 74 14.81 -12.48 -3.48
CA PRO A 74 16.23 -12.34 -3.18
C PRO A 74 16.99 -12.14 -4.49
N SER A 75 17.84 -11.12 -4.57
CA SER A 75 18.78 -10.98 -5.68
C SER A 75 19.65 -12.24 -5.72
N LEU A 76 19.67 -12.94 -6.86
CA LEU A 76 20.57 -14.07 -7.12
C LEU A 76 22.04 -13.64 -7.06
#